data_AF-A0AAV7PVA4-F1
#
_entry.id   AF-A0AAV7PVA4-F1
#
_cell.length_a   1.000
_cell.length_b   1.000
_cell.length_c   1.000
_cell.angle_alpha   90.00
_cell.angle_beta   90.00
_cell.angle_gamma   90.00
#
_symmetry.space_group_name_H-M   'P 1'
#
loop_
_entity.id
_entity.type
_entity.pdbx_description
1 polymer ?
#
loop_
_entity_poly.entity_id
_entity_poly.type
_entity_poly.pdbx_seq_one_letter_code
_entity_poly.pdbx_strand_id
1 'polypeptide(L)'
;MSVPCDALRHNLQNKELAKEDHLLIIETQTKSSELLRTSLLHGALKQYVQCLDLVNRRLPFGLAEVGICFHPVPDSVCQNGNHSVRTGERTVCSLVWFSSTRTSGQWLDYWLRQRLLWWRKFALSPSNISSSDYQDENGNKGSRLYYSFPWGKEEIETLQAVGENELLQMYHGNESKLYGRDGRKNVFPTALSVSGDLDRGVLAYLFDSLQLIGNSSARKKSQERKVLKLHPCLAPLTVALDTGKGPAQDLRQVCQGLFRELLENRVSVWPGYLETTHTSLEQLYSKYDEMGVLFTILISDTTLENGVVQLRNRDTTIKEMMHIAKVKDFLAKYIVAAKHL
;
A
#
# COMPACT_ATOMS: atom_id res chain seq x y z
N MET A 1 -23.63 -13.37 9.87
CA MET A 1 -24.85 -14.05 9.41
C MET A 1 -25.59 -13.12 8.46
N SER A 2 -25.37 -13.31 7.17
CA SER A 2 -26.13 -12.67 6.10
C SER A 2 -27.62 -12.92 6.29
N VAL A 3 -28.45 -11.88 6.27
CA VAL A 3 -29.91 -12.03 6.23
C VAL A 3 -30.25 -12.85 4.98
N PRO A 4 -30.87 -14.04 5.10
CA PRO A 4 -31.24 -14.81 3.93
C PRO A 4 -32.22 -13.99 3.11
N CYS A 5 -31.90 -13.69 1.85
CA CYS A 5 -32.81 -12.99 0.92
C CYS A 5 -34.19 -13.67 0.84
N ASP A 6 -34.27 -14.96 1.18
CA ASP A 6 -35.49 -15.75 1.23
C ASP A 6 -36.43 -15.34 2.38
N ALA A 7 -35.89 -14.90 3.52
CA ALA A 7 -36.69 -14.39 4.64
C ALA A 7 -37.35 -13.04 4.29
N LEU A 8 -36.63 -12.17 3.58
CA LEU A 8 -37.16 -10.90 3.04
C LEU A 8 -38.25 -11.15 1.98
N ARG A 9 -38.05 -12.12 1.08
CA ARG A 9 -39.05 -12.49 0.08
C ARG A 9 -40.32 -13.07 0.71
N HIS A 10 -40.18 -13.93 1.72
CA HIS A 10 -41.32 -14.51 2.42
C HIS A 10 -42.15 -13.45 3.14
N ASN A 11 -41.49 -12.50 3.82
CA ASN A 11 -42.19 -11.40 4.50
C ASN A 11 -42.90 -10.48 3.49
N LEU A 12 -42.27 -10.14 2.36
CA LEU A 12 -42.89 -9.31 1.31
C LEU A 12 -44.09 -9.97 0.60
N GLN A 13 -44.18 -11.30 0.62
CA GLN A 13 -45.29 -12.05 0.01
C GLN A 13 -46.50 -12.21 0.93
N ASN A 14 -46.37 -11.91 2.23
CA ASN A 14 -47.46 -11.94 3.20
C ASN A 14 -48.42 -10.75 2.97
N LYS A 15 -49.57 -11.04 2.35
CA LYS A 15 -50.63 -10.07 2.04
C LYS A 15 -51.45 -9.58 3.25
N GLU A 16 -51.20 -10.13 4.44
CA GLU A 16 -51.94 -9.82 5.67
C GLU A 16 -51.35 -8.66 6.47
N LEU A 17 -50.12 -8.23 6.18
CA LEU A 17 -49.43 -7.15 6.88
C LEU A 17 -49.67 -5.79 6.21
N ALA A 18 -49.91 -4.75 7.02
CA ALA A 18 -50.06 -3.39 6.52
C ALA A 18 -48.72 -2.90 5.92
N LYS A 19 -48.79 -1.95 4.97
CA LYS A 19 -47.58 -1.39 4.32
C LYS A 19 -46.58 -0.80 5.33
N GLU A 20 -47.09 -0.27 6.44
CA GLU A 20 -46.29 0.30 7.52
C GLU A 20 -45.50 -0.78 8.28
N ASP A 21 -46.10 -1.95 8.51
CA ASP A 21 -45.44 -3.09 9.16
C ASP A 21 -44.35 -3.70 8.25
N HIS A 22 -44.57 -3.76 6.94
CA HIS A 22 -43.55 -4.18 5.97
C HIS A 22 -42.34 -3.24 5.96
N LEU A 23 -42.57 -1.93 6.00
CA LEU A 23 -41.48 -0.96 6.08
C LEU A 23 -40.69 -1.10 7.38
N LEU A 24 -41.39 -1.33 8.50
CA LEU A 24 -40.75 -1.50 9.80
C LEU A 24 -39.93 -2.80 9.88
N ILE A 25 -40.40 -3.89 9.25
CA ILE A 25 -39.66 -5.15 9.09
C ILE A 25 -38.43 -4.97 8.19
N ILE A 26 -38.57 -4.25 7.07
CA ILE A 26 -37.44 -3.98 6.17
C ILE A 26 -36.41 -3.09 6.87
N GLU A 27 -36.82 -2.06 7.60
CA GLU A 27 -35.93 -1.19 8.37
C GLU A 27 -35.22 -1.93 9.51
N THR A 28 -35.92 -2.81 10.23
CA THR A 28 -35.29 -3.64 11.27
C THR A 28 -34.35 -4.67 10.66
N GLN A 29 -34.69 -5.26 9.52
CA GLN A 29 -33.84 -6.24 8.85
C GLN A 29 -32.63 -5.60 8.14
N THR A 30 -32.77 -4.41 7.55
CA THR A 30 -31.64 -3.65 7.00
C THR A 30 -30.74 -3.08 8.09
N LYS A 31 -31.28 -2.70 9.25
CA LYS A 31 -30.47 -2.40 10.45
C LYS A 31 -29.76 -3.65 10.98
N SER A 32 -30.31 -4.84 10.75
CA SER A 32 -29.68 -6.13 11.11
C SER A 32 -28.73 -6.67 10.05
N SER A 33 -28.70 -6.10 8.84
CA SER A 33 -27.76 -6.47 7.79
C SER A 33 -26.34 -6.14 8.24
N GLU A 34 -25.45 -7.12 8.14
CA GLU A 34 -24.05 -6.97 8.52
C GLU A 34 -23.44 -5.78 7.77
N LEU A 35 -23.07 -4.75 8.55
CA LEU A 35 -22.36 -3.59 8.05
C LEU A 35 -21.04 -4.04 7.41
N LEU A 36 -20.71 -3.42 6.27
CA LEU A 36 -19.40 -3.58 5.65
C LEU A 36 -18.31 -3.24 6.68
N ARG A 37 -17.21 -4.00 6.65
CA ARG A 37 -16.12 -3.81 7.61
C ARG A 37 -15.52 -2.42 7.47
N THR A 38 -15.55 -1.67 8.56
CA THR A 38 -14.94 -0.32 8.68
C THR A 38 -13.48 -0.39 9.09
N SER A 39 -13.09 -1.47 9.78
CA SER A 39 -11.74 -1.75 10.27
C SER A 39 -11.49 -3.26 10.29
N LEU A 40 -10.22 -3.64 10.20
CA LEU A 40 -9.75 -5.03 10.28
C LEU A 40 -9.58 -5.52 11.73
N LEU A 41 -9.66 -4.61 12.72
CA LEU A 41 -9.46 -4.90 14.14
C LEU A 41 -10.41 -6.02 14.63
N HIS A 42 -11.70 -5.91 14.34
CA HIS A 42 -12.70 -6.87 14.79
C HIS A 42 -12.46 -8.29 14.24
N GLY A 43 -11.95 -8.41 13.01
CA GLY A 43 -11.58 -9.69 12.41
C GLY A 43 -10.42 -10.37 13.15
N ALA A 44 -9.36 -9.60 13.42
CA ALA A 44 -8.20 -10.08 14.17
C ALA A 44 -8.58 -10.50 15.61
N LEU A 45 -9.45 -9.74 16.28
CA LEU A 45 -9.88 -10.06 17.63
C LEU A 45 -10.71 -11.34 17.71
N LYS A 46 -11.54 -11.64 16.70
CA LYS A 46 -12.27 -12.93 16.59
C LYS A 46 -11.34 -14.15 16.48
N GLN A 47 -10.18 -13.98 15.84
CA GLN A 47 -9.20 -15.04 15.63
C GLN A 47 -8.22 -15.20 16.80
N TYR A 48 -8.27 -14.31 17.79
CA TYR A 48 -7.33 -14.29 18.92
C TYR A 48 -7.18 -15.65 19.60
N VAL A 49 -8.27 -16.32 19.96
CA VAL A 49 -8.22 -17.61 20.70
C VAL A 49 -7.55 -18.72 19.86
N GLN A 50 -7.82 -18.76 18.56
CA GLN A 50 -7.23 -19.77 17.67
C GLN A 50 -5.72 -19.55 17.50
N CYS A 51 -5.31 -18.29 17.31
CA CYS A 51 -3.91 -17.93 17.20
C CYS A 51 -3.16 -18.08 18.52
N LEU A 52 -3.81 -17.78 19.64
CA LEU A 52 -3.26 -17.98 20.99
C LEU A 52 -2.96 -19.46 21.22
N ASP A 53 -3.83 -20.37 20.79
CA ASP A 53 -3.60 -21.81 20.91
C ASP A 53 -2.39 -22.25 20.08
N LEU A 54 -2.28 -21.76 18.84
CA LEU A 54 -1.14 -22.03 17.95
C LEU A 54 0.21 -21.64 18.57
N VAL A 55 0.29 -20.50 19.26
CA VAL A 55 1.53 -20.03 19.92
C VAL A 55 1.72 -20.63 21.31
N ASN A 56 1.01 -21.71 21.65
CA ASN A 56 1.03 -22.33 22.98
C ASN A 56 0.75 -21.31 24.10
N ARG A 57 -0.20 -20.40 23.86
CA ARG A 57 -0.58 -19.30 24.75
C ARG A 57 0.57 -18.39 25.17
N ARG A 58 1.62 -18.23 24.37
CA ARG A 58 2.74 -17.33 24.72
C ARG A 58 2.46 -15.92 24.22
N LEU A 59 2.61 -14.93 25.12
CA LEU A 59 2.60 -13.51 24.77
C LEU A 59 4.04 -12.98 24.78
N PRO A 60 4.37 -11.96 23.95
CA PRO A 60 3.50 -11.27 22.99
C PRO A 60 3.49 -11.92 21.59
N PHE A 61 2.42 -11.68 20.83
CA PHE A 61 2.32 -12.02 19.41
C PHE A 61 1.42 -11.02 18.67
N GLY A 62 1.43 -11.02 17.34
CA GLY A 62 0.58 -10.14 16.54
C GLY A 62 -0.06 -10.83 15.35
N LEU A 63 -1.18 -10.27 14.90
CA LEU A 63 -1.91 -10.67 13.71
C LEU A 63 -1.89 -9.51 12.72
N ALA A 64 -1.44 -9.78 11.50
CA ALA A 64 -1.38 -8.78 10.43
C ALA A 64 -2.34 -9.17 9.30
N GLU A 65 -3.12 -8.21 8.83
CA GLU A 65 -4.01 -8.36 7.68
C GLU A 65 -3.90 -7.12 6.79
N VAL A 66 -3.87 -7.33 5.47
CA VAL A 66 -4.06 -6.27 4.49
C VAL A 66 -5.38 -6.52 3.78
N GLY A 67 -6.26 -5.53 3.81
CA GLY A 67 -7.60 -5.70 3.27
C GLY A 67 -8.32 -4.37 3.02
N ILE A 68 -9.29 -4.42 2.11
CA ILE A 68 -10.14 -3.27 1.80
C ILE A 68 -11.14 -3.04 2.94
N CYS A 69 -11.21 -1.81 3.42
CA CYS A 69 -12.18 -1.33 4.40
C CYS A 69 -13.08 -0.27 3.77
N PHE A 70 -14.31 -0.18 4.26
CA PHE A 70 -15.33 0.71 3.74
C PHE A 70 -15.60 1.84 4.74
N HIS A 71 -15.75 3.06 4.24
CA HIS A 71 -16.13 4.20 5.06
C HIS A 71 -17.18 5.05 4.37
N PRO A 72 -18.18 5.57 5.09
CA PRO A 72 -19.11 6.53 4.52
C PRO A 72 -18.34 7.82 4.21
N VAL A 73 -18.48 8.31 2.98
CA VAL A 73 -17.96 9.63 2.59
C VAL A 73 -19.09 10.63 2.84
N PRO A 74 -18.92 11.60 3.76
CA PRO A 74 -19.90 12.68 3.89
C PRO A 74 -19.85 13.53 2.61
N ASP A 75 -20.91 13.46 1.81
CA ASP A 75 -21.00 14.23 0.57
C ASP A 75 -21.04 15.73 0.88
N SER A 76 -19.94 16.43 0.63
CA SER A 76 -19.90 17.90 0.71
C SER A 76 -20.59 18.60 -0.46
N VAL A 77 -21.22 17.87 -1.39
CA VAL A 77 -21.88 18.43 -2.58
C VAL A 77 -23.10 17.61 -2.97
N CYS A 78 -24.23 17.79 -2.29
CA CYS A 78 -25.55 17.37 -2.80
C CYS A 78 -26.57 18.47 -2.49
N GLN A 79 -26.69 19.45 -3.39
CA GLN A 79 -27.75 20.48 -3.34
C GLN A 79 -29.16 19.94 -3.66
N ASN A 80 -29.33 18.65 -3.97
CA ASN A 80 -30.61 18.10 -4.42
C ASN A 80 -30.99 16.82 -3.66
N GLY A 81 -31.58 16.96 -2.47
CA GLY A 81 -32.65 16.13 -1.88
C GLY A 81 -32.51 14.61 -1.69
N ASN A 82 -31.60 13.91 -2.37
CA ASN A 82 -31.46 12.46 -2.31
C ASN A 82 -30.22 12.10 -1.48
N HIS A 83 -30.44 11.62 -0.26
CA HIS A 83 -29.41 11.21 0.70
C HIS A 83 -28.81 9.83 0.34
N SER A 84 -28.13 9.73 -0.80
CA SER A 84 -27.34 8.53 -1.10
C SER A 84 -25.94 8.69 -0.53
N VAL A 85 -25.68 8.15 0.66
CA VAL A 85 -24.33 8.13 1.26
C VAL A 85 -23.38 7.35 0.35
N ARG A 86 -22.41 8.02 -0.27
CA ARG A 86 -21.36 7.34 -1.04
C ARG A 86 -20.46 6.55 -0.09
N THR A 87 -20.22 5.28 -0.39
CA THR A 87 -19.25 4.46 0.35
C THR A 87 -17.90 4.56 -0.35
N GLY A 88 -16.89 4.99 0.39
CA GLY A 88 -15.49 4.98 -0.04
C GLY A 88 -14.83 3.66 0.33
N GLU A 89 -13.91 3.22 -0.52
CA GLU A 89 -13.07 2.05 -0.30
C GLU A 89 -11.64 2.52 -0.05
N ARG A 90 -10.98 1.91 0.93
CA ARG A 90 -9.55 2.13 1.18
C ARG A 90 -8.84 0.83 1.53
N THR A 91 -7.63 0.66 1.03
CA THR A 91 -6.77 -0.46 1.37
C THR A 91 -6.05 -0.18 2.68
N VAL A 92 -6.38 -0.94 3.73
CA VAL A 92 -5.79 -0.79 5.06
C VAL A 92 -4.83 -1.95 5.33
N CYS A 93 -3.64 -1.62 5.82
CA CYS A 93 -2.75 -2.56 6.46
C CYS A 93 -2.96 -2.46 7.97
N SER A 94 -3.39 -3.54 8.61
CA SER A 94 -3.61 -3.57 10.05
C SER A 94 -2.73 -4.61 10.71
N LEU A 95 -2.11 -4.23 11.83
CA LEU A 95 -1.42 -5.12 12.74
C LEU A 95 -2.06 -4.96 14.13
N VAL A 96 -2.61 -6.06 14.64
CA VAL A 96 -3.10 -6.13 16.02
C VAL A 96 -2.08 -6.90 16.85
N TRP A 97 -1.44 -6.21 17.78
CA TRP A 97 -0.40 -6.73 18.65
C TRP A 97 -0.96 -7.00 20.05
N PHE A 98 -0.86 -8.26 20.49
CA PHE A 98 -1.30 -8.70 21.81
C PHE A 98 -0.09 -8.77 22.73
N SER A 99 -0.14 -8.02 23.83
CA SER A 99 0.95 -7.96 24.80
C SER A 99 0.42 -7.90 26.23
N SER A 100 1.30 -8.07 27.22
CA SER A 100 0.93 -7.83 28.61
C SER A 100 0.70 -6.33 28.86
N THR A 101 -0.23 -6.00 29.76
CA THR A 101 -0.52 -4.61 30.17
C THR A 101 0.73 -3.87 30.67
N ARG A 102 1.67 -4.59 31.30
CA ARG A 102 2.95 -4.05 31.78
C ARG A 102 3.87 -3.59 30.65
N THR A 103 3.87 -4.29 29.53
CA THR A 103 4.75 -4.04 28.38
C THR A 103 4.10 -3.22 27.27
N SER A 104 2.79 -2.93 27.37
CA SER A 104 2.01 -2.30 26.30
C SER A 104 2.58 -0.94 25.85
N GLY A 105 2.98 -0.09 26.80
CA GLY A 105 3.60 1.21 26.48
C GLY A 105 4.93 1.09 25.75
N GLN A 106 5.78 0.12 26.14
CA GLN A 106 7.04 -0.14 25.46
C GLN A 106 6.84 -0.64 24.03
N TRP A 107 5.81 -1.47 23.82
CA TRP A 107 5.44 -1.94 22.49
C TRP A 107 4.86 -0.82 21.62
N LEU A 108 4.07 0.10 22.19
CA LEU A 108 3.57 1.27 21.47
C LEU A 108 4.73 2.13 20.96
N ASP A 109 5.70 2.46 21.81
CA ASP A 109 6.88 3.23 21.44
C ASP A 109 7.75 2.49 20.41
N TYR A 110 7.90 1.17 20.56
CA TYR A 110 8.62 0.33 19.61
C TYR A 110 7.97 0.38 18.22
N TRP A 111 6.65 0.11 18.14
CA TRP A 111 5.94 0.12 16.88
C TRP A 111 5.89 1.50 16.25
N LEU A 112 5.71 2.56 17.04
CA LEU A 112 5.77 3.93 16.53
C LEU A 112 7.10 4.20 15.83
N ARG A 113 8.23 3.86 16.48
CA ARG A 113 9.56 4.04 15.88
C ARG A 113 9.76 3.18 14.64
N GLN A 114 9.38 1.90 14.69
CA GLN A 114 9.53 1.00 13.54
C GLN A 114 8.69 1.45 12.34
N ARG A 115 7.44 1.85 12.56
CA ARG A 115 6.55 2.35 11.50
C ARG A 115 7.03 3.68 10.94
N LEU A 116 7.47 4.61 11.80
CA LEU A 116 8.06 5.87 11.36
C LEU A 116 9.32 5.66 10.51
N LEU A 117 10.21 4.75 10.92
CA LEU A 117 11.40 4.38 10.15
C LEU A 117 11.02 3.74 8.81
N TRP A 118 10.01 2.86 8.80
CA TRP A 118 9.54 2.21 7.58
C TRP A 118 9.05 3.22 6.54
N TRP A 119 8.25 4.21 6.95
CA TRP A 119 7.81 5.28 6.03
C TRP A 119 8.97 6.16 5.55
N ARG A 120 9.90 6.51 6.46
CA ARG A 120 11.04 7.37 6.13
C ARG A 120 12.05 6.71 5.21
N LYS A 121 12.18 5.38 5.28
CA LYS A 121 13.14 4.61 4.49
C LYS A 121 12.97 4.82 2.99
N PHE A 122 11.72 4.89 2.51
CA PHE A 122 11.43 4.98 1.09
C PHE A 122 11.20 6.41 0.59
N ALA A 123 11.21 7.39 1.48
CA ALA A 123 11.01 8.80 1.15
C ALA A 123 12.32 9.46 0.72
N LEU A 124 12.26 10.31 -0.30
CA LEU A 124 13.32 11.24 -0.68
C LEU A 124 13.49 12.34 0.37
N SER A 125 12.37 12.82 0.95
CA SER A 125 12.36 13.85 1.99
C SER A 125 11.75 13.32 3.29
N PRO A 126 12.54 12.61 4.14
CA PRO A 126 12.05 12.03 5.39
C PRO A 126 11.43 13.04 6.38
N SER A 127 11.73 14.33 6.22
CA SER A 127 11.18 15.44 7.01
C SER A 127 9.67 15.64 6.80
N ASN A 128 9.12 15.24 5.66
CA ASN A 128 7.70 15.39 5.36
C ASN A 128 6.83 14.44 6.20
N ILE A 129 7.44 13.38 6.75
CA ILE A 129 6.79 12.38 7.60
C ILE A 129 7.03 12.74 9.06
N SER A 130 5.94 13.03 9.77
CA SER A 130 5.94 13.42 11.18
C SER A 130 5.02 12.54 12.01
N SER A 131 5.24 12.51 13.32
CA SER A 131 4.40 11.82 14.29
C SER A 131 3.81 12.82 15.28
N SER A 132 2.57 12.61 15.70
CA SER A 132 1.96 13.31 16.83
C SER A 132 1.30 12.32 17.77
N ASP A 133 1.50 12.52 19.06
CA ASP A 133 0.77 11.77 20.07
C ASP A 133 -0.61 12.38 20.30
N TYR A 134 -1.59 11.55 20.59
CA TYR A 134 -2.93 11.96 21.00
C TYR A 134 -3.43 11.05 22.12
N GLN A 135 -4.41 11.54 22.86
CA GLN A 135 -5.14 10.75 23.84
C GLN A 135 -6.61 10.71 23.39
N ASP A 136 -7.15 9.50 23.30
CA ASP A 136 -8.55 9.28 22.96
C ASP A 136 -9.47 9.73 24.12
N GLU A 137 -10.76 9.92 23.85
CA GLU A 137 -11.77 10.30 24.87
C GLU A 137 -11.82 9.29 26.03
N ASN A 138 -11.52 8.03 25.71
CA ASN A 138 -11.41 6.92 26.67
C ASN A 138 -10.12 6.95 27.52
N GLY A 139 -9.28 7.97 27.37
CA GLY A 139 -7.98 8.09 28.05
C GLY A 139 -6.88 7.22 27.47
N ASN A 140 -7.16 6.46 26.41
CA ASN A 140 -6.20 5.59 25.74
C ASN A 140 -5.15 6.41 24.98
N LYS A 141 -3.87 6.05 25.15
CA LYS A 141 -2.77 6.68 24.41
C LYS A 141 -2.73 6.14 22.98
N GLY A 142 -2.50 7.04 22.04
CA GLY A 142 -2.25 6.72 20.64
C GLY A 142 -1.29 7.68 20.00
N SER A 143 -0.79 7.31 18.84
CA SER A 143 0.09 8.12 18.02
C SER A 143 -0.38 8.05 16.58
N ARG A 144 -0.29 9.18 15.88
CA ARG A 144 -0.66 9.30 14.46
C ARG A 144 0.57 9.68 13.67
N LEU A 145 0.73 9.05 12.52
CA LEU A 145 1.73 9.41 11.53
C LEU A 145 1.05 10.28 10.46
N TYR A 146 1.73 11.35 10.10
CA TYR A 146 1.28 12.33 9.14
C TYR A 146 2.27 12.48 8.01
N TYR A 147 1.76 12.63 6.79
CA TYR A 147 2.52 13.13 5.65
C TYR A 147 2.12 14.57 5.35
N SER A 148 3.12 15.40 5.05
CA SER A 148 2.92 16.82 4.74
C SER A 148 2.66 17.00 3.25
N PHE A 149 1.39 17.00 2.85
CA PHE A 149 0.97 17.30 1.49
C PHE A 149 1.07 18.82 1.21
N PRO A 150 1.06 19.25 -0.07
CA PRO A 150 1.10 20.67 -0.42
C PRO A 150 -0.02 21.52 0.18
N TRP A 151 -1.17 20.92 0.48
CA TRP A 151 -2.33 21.60 1.08
C TRP A 151 -2.43 21.44 2.61
N GLY A 152 -1.63 20.57 3.23
CA GLY A 152 -1.69 20.33 4.67
C GLY A 152 -1.18 18.95 5.10
N LYS A 153 -1.16 18.73 6.41
CA LYS A 153 -0.80 17.43 6.98
C LYS A 153 -2.01 16.50 6.96
N GLU A 154 -1.84 15.33 6.37
CA GLU A 154 -2.85 14.28 6.43
C GLU A 154 -2.33 13.03 7.14
N GLU A 155 -3.24 12.38 7.84
CA GLU A 155 -2.99 11.14 8.57
C GLU A 155 -2.82 9.98 7.57
N ILE A 156 -1.71 9.24 7.70
CA ILE A 156 -1.40 8.06 6.89
C ILE A 156 -1.48 6.76 7.70
N GLU A 157 -1.23 6.83 9.01
CA GLU A 157 -1.25 5.65 9.87
C GLU A 157 -1.56 6.03 11.32
N THR A 158 -2.32 5.18 11.99
CA THR A 158 -2.72 5.33 13.38
C THR A 158 -2.22 4.17 14.22
N LEU A 159 -1.74 4.48 15.41
CA LEU A 159 -1.36 3.54 16.44
C LEU A 159 -2.21 3.85 17.66
N GLN A 160 -2.97 2.88 18.16
CA GLN A 160 -3.86 3.04 19.29
C GLN A 160 -3.74 1.88 20.26
N ALA A 161 -3.60 2.19 21.55
CA ALA A 161 -3.85 1.22 22.60
C ALA A 161 -5.37 1.05 22.74
N VAL A 162 -5.89 -0.11 22.32
CA VAL A 162 -7.33 -0.39 22.34
C VAL A 162 -7.79 -0.79 23.75
N GLY A 163 -6.87 -1.35 24.55
CA GLY A 163 -7.16 -1.79 25.91
C GLY A 163 -7.68 -3.22 25.96
N GLU A 164 -8.39 -3.53 27.05
CA GLU A 164 -8.92 -4.87 27.36
C GLU A 164 -10.42 -4.99 27.02
N ASN A 165 -11.11 -3.85 26.91
CA ASN A 165 -12.56 -3.75 26.81
C ASN A 165 -13.14 -4.45 25.57
N GLU A 166 -12.53 -4.30 24.39
CA GLU A 166 -13.05 -4.91 23.17
C GLU A 166 -12.96 -6.44 23.20
N LEU A 167 -11.89 -7.00 23.78
CA LEU A 167 -11.73 -8.44 23.94
C LEU A 167 -12.73 -9.01 24.95
N LEU A 168 -12.94 -8.30 26.07
CA LEU A 168 -13.95 -8.67 27.04
C LEU A 168 -15.33 -8.69 26.38
N GLN A 169 -15.71 -7.61 25.69
CA GLN A 169 -16.98 -7.49 24.98
C GLN A 169 -17.27 -8.64 24.01
N MET A 170 -16.25 -9.09 23.27
CA MET A 170 -16.43 -10.17 22.30
C MET A 170 -16.53 -11.57 22.90
N TYR A 171 -15.90 -11.80 24.05
CA TYR A 171 -15.82 -13.12 24.68
C TYR A 171 -16.52 -13.17 26.05
N HIS A 172 -17.52 -12.31 26.25
CA HIS A 172 -18.38 -12.34 27.43
C HIS A 172 -18.81 -13.78 27.76
N GLY A 173 -18.46 -14.25 28.96
CA GLY A 173 -18.75 -15.60 29.46
C GLY A 173 -17.69 -16.68 29.19
N ASN A 174 -16.63 -16.39 28.43
CA ASN A 174 -15.52 -17.34 28.14
C ASN A 174 -14.12 -16.74 28.40
N GLU A 175 -14.01 -15.86 29.39
CA GLU A 175 -12.78 -15.11 29.72
C GLU A 175 -11.59 -16.02 30.06
N SER A 176 -11.84 -17.20 30.62
CA SER A 176 -10.80 -18.19 30.96
C SER A 176 -9.94 -18.61 29.76
N LYS A 177 -10.48 -18.52 28.53
CA LYS A 177 -9.75 -18.86 27.30
C LYS A 177 -8.85 -17.73 26.80
N LEU A 178 -9.00 -16.51 27.33
CA LEU A 178 -8.26 -15.34 26.87
C LEU A 178 -6.88 -15.19 27.52
N TYR A 179 -6.67 -15.83 28.67
CA TYR A 179 -5.42 -15.73 29.42
C TYR A 179 -4.23 -16.29 28.64
N GLY A 180 -3.26 -15.42 28.39
CA GLY A 180 -1.97 -15.76 27.84
C GLY A 180 -0.90 -15.88 28.91
N ARG A 181 0.23 -16.51 28.59
CA ARG A 181 1.40 -16.69 29.45
C ARG A 181 2.39 -15.55 29.19
N ASP A 182 2.65 -14.75 30.21
CA ASP A 182 3.79 -13.83 30.28
C ASP A 182 4.82 -14.43 31.26
N GLY A 183 5.80 -15.15 30.70
CA GLY A 183 6.76 -15.93 31.47
C GLY A 183 6.09 -17.08 32.24
N ARG A 184 5.98 -16.94 33.57
CA ARG A 184 5.37 -17.94 34.47
C ARG A 184 3.94 -17.60 34.88
N LYS A 185 3.47 -16.38 34.59
CA LYS A 185 2.15 -15.90 35.02
C LYS A 185 1.17 -15.93 33.86
N ASN A 186 -0.08 -16.26 34.16
CA ASN A 186 -1.19 -16.08 33.23
C ASN A 186 -1.70 -14.65 33.39
N VAL A 187 -1.79 -13.91 32.29
CA VAL A 187 -2.13 -12.48 32.26
C VAL A 187 -3.18 -12.25 31.17
N PHE A 188 -4.07 -11.30 31.41
CA PHE A 188 -5.01 -10.84 30.42
C PHE A 188 -4.29 -9.97 29.37
N PRO A 189 -4.49 -10.20 28.07
CA PRO A 189 -3.80 -9.45 27.02
C PRO A 189 -4.37 -8.03 26.88
N THR A 190 -3.50 -7.07 26.63
CA THR A 190 -3.88 -5.76 26.09
C THR A 190 -3.62 -5.76 24.58
N ALA A 191 -4.63 -5.33 23.81
CA ALA A 191 -4.51 -5.18 22.37
C ALA A 191 -4.00 -3.78 21.99
N LEU A 192 -3.04 -3.76 21.07
CA LEU A 192 -2.53 -2.56 20.42
C LEU A 192 -2.83 -2.68 18.92
N SER A 193 -3.51 -1.69 18.36
CA SER A 193 -3.85 -1.64 16.95
C SER A 193 -2.92 -0.67 16.23
N VAL A 194 -2.36 -1.11 15.12
CA VAL A 194 -1.61 -0.29 14.16
C VAL A 194 -2.34 -0.40 12.84
N SER A 195 -2.85 0.70 12.31
CA SER A 195 -3.65 0.73 11.09
C SER A 195 -3.14 1.80 10.14
N GLY A 196 -2.53 1.37 9.03
CA GLY A 196 -2.00 2.21 7.97
C GLY A 196 -2.90 2.24 6.73
N ASP A 197 -3.15 3.42 6.20
CA ASP A 197 -3.82 3.63 4.92
C ASP A 197 -2.79 3.54 3.79
N LEU A 198 -2.85 2.45 3.02
CA LEU A 198 -1.89 2.20 1.95
C LEU A 198 -2.15 3.10 0.74
N ASP A 199 -3.41 3.46 0.48
CA ASP A 199 -3.77 4.27 -0.68
C ASP A 199 -3.26 5.70 -0.51
N ARG A 200 -3.45 6.28 0.68
CA ARG A 200 -2.84 7.56 1.06
C ARG A 200 -1.32 7.47 1.09
N GLY A 201 -0.78 6.34 1.53
CA GLY A 201 0.66 6.06 1.50
C GLY A 201 1.26 6.11 0.09
N VAL A 202 0.59 5.47 -0.88
CA VAL A 202 1.00 5.51 -2.29
C VAL A 202 0.95 6.94 -2.81
N LEU A 203 -0.12 7.69 -2.53
CA LEU A 203 -0.21 9.11 -2.89
C LEU A 203 0.93 9.93 -2.26
N ALA A 204 1.21 9.73 -0.98
CA ALA A 204 2.31 10.41 -0.29
C ALA A 204 3.66 10.17 -1.00
N TYR A 205 3.98 8.92 -1.35
CA TYR A 205 5.21 8.62 -2.10
C TYR A 205 5.21 9.18 -3.52
N LEU A 206 4.06 9.24 -4.20
CA LEU A 206 3.96 9.87 -5.52
C LEU A 206 4.28 11.36 -5.43
N PHE A 207 3.71 12.08 -4.46
CA PHE A 207 3.99 13.49 -4.23
C PHE A 207 5.44 13.73 -3.80
N ASP A 208 6.00 12.88 -2.92
CA ASP A 208 7.39 12.97 -2.47
C ASP A 208 8.38 12.73 -3.61
N SER A 209 8.04 11.81 -4.53
CA SER A 209 8.90 11.43 -5.65
C SER A 209 8.92 12.42 -6.82
N LEU A 210 7.91 13.29 -6.92
CA LEU A 210 7.74 14.19 -8.06
C LEU A 210 8.79 15.32 -8.01
N GLN A 211 9.69 15.34 -9.00
CA GLN A 211 10.62 16.45 -9.20
C GLN A 211 10.39 17.13 -10.54
N LEU A 212 10.36 18.46 -10.50
CA LEU A 212 10.36 19.32 -11.69
C LEU A 212 11.78 19.84 -11.88
N ILE A 213 12.49 19.28 -12.86
CA ILE A 213 13.86 19.72 -13.19
C ILE A 213 13.75 20.74 -14.33
N GLY A 214 13.93 22.01 -13.98
CA GLY A 214 14.02 23.10 -14.95
C GLY A 214 15.41 23.15 -15.57
N ASN A 215 15.50 23.08 -16.90
CA ASN A 215 16.76 23.34 -17.60
C ASN A 215 16.93 24.86 -17.76
N SER A 216 17.94 25.44 -17.11
CA SER A 216 18.29 26.87 -17.26
C SER A 216 18.98 27.20 -18.59
N SER A 217 19.20 26.20 -19.45
CA SER A 217 19.82 26.36 -20.76
C SER A 217 18.79 26.29 -21.89
N ALA A 218 18.27 27.45 -22.32
CA ALA A 218 18.06 27.86 -23.73
C ALA A 218 16.81 28.72 -23.96
N ARG A 219 16.98 29.71 -24.86
CA ARG A 219 16.02 30.68 -25.42
C ARG A 219 14.76 30.10 -26.11
N LYS A 220 14.43 28.82 -25.95
CA LYS A 220 13.20 28.19 -26.47
C LYS A 220 12.48 27.53 -25.31
N LYS A 221 11.26 27.99 -25.02
CA LYS A 221 10.27 27.48 -24.05
C LYS A 221 10.85 26.43 -23.08
N SER A 222 11.10 26.87 -21.84
CA SER A 222 11.41 26.06 -20.67
C SER A 222 10.67 24.71 -20.67
N GLN A 223 11.30 23.68 -21.20
CA GLN A 223 10.74 22.33 -21.17
C GLN A 223 11.12 21.75 -19.82
N GLU A 224 10.19 21.84 -18.87
CA GLU A 224 10.34 21.26 -17.53
C GLU A 224 10.32 19.74 -17.65
N ARG A 225 11.42 19.10 -17.22
CA ARG A 225 11.49 17.64 -17.15
C ARG A 225 10.82 17.20 -15.86
N LYS A 226 9.71 16.45 -16.00
CA LYS A 226 9.02 15.81 -14.88
C LYS A 226 9.62 14.43 -14.67
N VAL A 227 9.97 14.10 -13.43
CA VAL A 227 10.49 12.78 -13.07
C VAL A 227 9.89 12.32 -11.76
N LEU A 228 9.45 11.05 -11.72
CA LEU A 228 9.06 10.37 -10.49
C LEU A 228 10.25 9.58 -9.95
N LYS A 229 10.95 10.13 -8.96
CA LYS A 229 12.08 9.49 -8.30
C LYS A 229 11.65 8.52 -7.20
N LEU A 230 10.79 7.57 -7.54
CA LEU A 230 10.37 6.52 -6.62
C LEU A 230 11.58 5.68 -6.17
N HIS A 231 11.55 5.24 -4.92
CA HIS A 231 12.55 4.32 -4.40
C HIS A 231 12.58 3.03 -5.27
N PRO A 232 13.76 2.44 -5.56
CA PRO A 232 13.86 1.28 -6.45
C PRO A 232 12.98 0.08 -6.09
N CYS A 233 12.69 -0.11 -4.80
CA CYS A 233 11.79 -1.18 -4.34
C CYS A 233 10.29 -0.90 -4.55
N LEU A 234 9.92 0.37 -4.75
CA LEU A 234 8.52 0.80 -4.95
C LEU A 234 8.22 1.14 -6.41
N ALA A 235 9.25 1.31 -7.25
CA ALA A 235 9.09 1.61 -8.65
C ALA A 235 8.28 0.49 -9.36
N PRO A 236 7.20 0.83 -10.08
CA PRO A 236 6.34 -0.18 -10.72
C PRO A 236 7.07 -0.96 -11.82
N LEU A 237 7.98 -0.26 -12.50
CA LEU A 237 8.78 -0.78 -13.60
C LEU A 237 10.25 -0.54 -13.28
N THR A 238 11.03 -1.59 -13.32
CA THR A 238 12.48 -1.51 -13.06
C THR A 238 13.23 -1.14 -14.33
N VAL A 239 12.81 -1.65 -15.48
CA VAL A 239 13.52 -1.50 -16.75
C VAL A 239 12.56 -1.21 -17.89
N ALA A 240 12.94 -0.36 -18.83
CA ALA A 240 12.32 -0.25 -20.15
C ALA A 240 13.26 -0.78 -21.23
N LEU A 241 12.73 -1.60 -22.14
CA LEU A 241 13.47 -2.16 -23.28
C LEU A 241 12.99 -1.53 -24.58
N ASP A 242 13.90 -0.86 -25.27
CA ASP A 242 13.64 -0.18 -26.54
C ASP A 242 14.63 -0.57 -27.64
N THR A 243 14.16 -0.45 -28.88
CA THR A 243 14.98 -0.62 -30.08
C THR A 243 15.41 0.73 -30.63
N GLY A 244 16.70 0.86 -30.90
CA GLY A 244 17.30 2.01 -31.56
C GLY A 244 17.33 1.86 -33.07
N LYS A 245 18.40 2.36 -33.67
CA LYS A 245 18.67 2.21 -35.11
C LYS A 245 19.07 0.76 -35.40
N GLY A 246 18.45 0.17 -36.43
CA GLY A 246 18.82 -1.13 -36.96
C GLY A 246 17.71 -1.93 -37.63
N PRO A 247 18.00 -3.18 -38.07
CA PRO A 247 17.01 -4.07 -38.65
C PRO A 247 16.00 -4.48 -37.58
N ALA A 248 14.77 -4.01 -37.72
CA ALA A 248 13.74 -4.14 -36.70
C ALA A 248 13.43 -5.60 -36.32
N GLN A 249 13.58 -6.56 -37.24
CA GLN A 249 13.28 -7.96 -36.98
C GLN A 249 14.30 -8.61 -36.03
N ASP A 250 15.59 -8.42 -36.29
CA ASP A 250 16.67 -9.03 -35.50
C ASP A 250 16.75 -8.39 -34.11
N LEU A 251 16.63 -7.05 -34.04
CA LEU A 251 16.59 -6.33 -32.77
C LEU A 251 15.43 -6.79 -31.89
N ARG A 252 14.24 -7.00 -32.47
CA ARG A 252 13.08 -7.50 -31.72
C ARG A 252 13.29 -8.90 -31.17
N GLN A 253 13.98 -9.78 -31.89
CA GLN A 253 14.31 -11.12 -31.39
C GLN A 253 15.24 -11.06 -30.18
N VAL A 254 16.27 -10.19 -30.22
CA VAL A 254 17.17 -9.97 -29.09
C VAL A 254 16.42 -9.38 -27.90
N CYS A 255 15.57 -8.36 -28.12
CA CYS A 255 14.71 -7.79 -27.09
C CYS A 255 13.82 -8.84 -26.43
N GLN A 256 13.20 -9.72 -27.23
CA GLN A 256 12.32 -10.77 -26.72
C GLN A 256 13.08 -11.81 -25.87
N GLY A 257 14.30 -12.15 -26.27
CA GLY A 257 15.21 -13.00 -25.48
C GLY A 257 15.53 -12.38 -24.13
N LEU A 258 15.97 -11.12 -24.12
CA LEU A 258 16.30 -10.38 -22.90
C LEU A 258 15.07 -10.14 -22.01
N PHE A 259 13.92 -9.83 -22.61
CA PHE A 259 12.65 -9.64 -21.89
C PHE A 259 12.26 -10.91 -21.12
N ARG A 260 12.33 -12.08 -21.76
CA ARG A 260 12.07 -13.36 -21.08
C ARG A 260 13.06 -13.61 -19.96
N GLU A 261 14.36 -13.40 -20.21
CA GLU A 261 15.40 -13.57 -19.20
C GLU A 261 15.17 -12.68 -17.98
N LEU A 262 14.80 -11.41 -18.18
CA LEU A 262 14.53 -10.49 -17.07
C LEU A 262 13.27 -10.88 -16.28
N LEU A 263 12.21 -11.30 -16.96
CA LEU A 263 10.98 -11.78 -16.30
C LEU A 263 11.21 -13.05 -15.48
N GLU A 264 12.02 -13.99 -15.97
CA GLU A 264 12.41 -15.20 -15.21
C GLU A 264 13.11 -14.85 -13.90
N ASN A 265 13.83 -13.71 -13.85
CA ASN A 265 14.47 -13.18 -12.64
C ASN A 265 13.57 -12.25 -11.82
N ARG A 266 12.27 -12.19 -12.12
CA ARG A 266 11.27 -11.34 -11.43
C ARG A 266 11.60 -9.84 -11.50
N VAL A 267 12.21 -9.41 -12.60
CA VAL A 267 12.47 -8.00 -12.89
C VAL A 267 11.29 -7.47 -13.71
N SER A 268 10.63 -6.39 -13.26
CA SER A 268 9.50 -5.79 -13.97
C SER A 268 9.99 -4.98 -15.17
N VAL A 269 9.62 -5.39 -16.39
CA VAL A 269 10.11 -4.80 -17.64
C VAL A 269 8.98 -4.22 -18.49
N TRP A 270 9.20 -3.02 -19.03
CA TRP A 270 8.35 -2.40 -20.04
C TRP A 270 8.79 -2.80 -21.46
N PRO A 271 7.93 -3.44 -22.27
CA PRO A 271 8.26 -3.86 -23.64
C PRO A 271 8.06 -2.72 -24.64
N GLY A 272 8.89 -1.67 -24.58
CA GLY A 272 8.81 -0.51 -25.48
C GLY A 272 9.07 -0.86 -26.96
N TYR A 273 9.87 -1.89 -27.23
CA TYR A 273 10.14 -2.41 -28.58
C TYR A 273 8.92 -2.91 -29.37
N LEU A 274 7.76 -3.13 -28.71
CA LEU A 274 6.50 -3.49 -29.35
C LEU A 274 5.74 -2.27 -29.88
N GLU A 275 6.08 -1.07 -29.44
CA GLU A 275 5.42 0.16 -29.89
C GLU A 275 5.71 0.37 -31.39
N THR A 276 4.65 0.58 -32.17
CA THR A 276 4.72 0.85 -33.62
C THR A 276 4.91 2.33 -33.93
N THR A 277 4.71 3.21 -32.94
CA THR A 277 4.88 4.65 -33.09
C THR A 277 6.35 5.03 -32.99
N HIS A 278 6.87 5.69 -34.03
CA HIS A 278 8.22 6.24 -34.01
C HIS A 278 8.26 7.49 -33.14
N THR A 279 8.57 7.31 -31.85
CA THR A 279 8.78 8.38 -30.88
C THR A 279 10.26 8.76 -30.83
N SER A 280 10.60 10.04 -30.63
CA SER A 280 12.01 10.43 -30.48
C SER A 280 12.59 9.87 -29.18
N LEU A 281 13.90 9.60 -29.14
CA LEU A 281 14.55 9.07 -27.93
C LEU A 281 14.36 10.00 -26.71
N GLU A 282 14.34 11.32 -26.93
CA GLU A 282 14.12 12.30 -25.86
C GLU A 282 12.70 12.22 -25.29
N GLN A 283 11.70 12.01 -26.15
CA GLN A 283 10.31 11.81 -25.74
C GLN A 283 10.14 10.49 -24.98
N LEU A 284 10.82 9.41 -25.42
CA LEU A 284 10.84 8.13 -24.70
C LEU A 284 11.47 8.28 -23.31
N TYR A 285 12.62 8.94 -23.20
CA TYR A 285 13.23 9.19 -21.90
C TYR A 285 12.34 10.03 -20.98
N SER A 286 11.67 11.06 -21.50
CA SER A 286 10.71 11.84 -20.72
C SER A 286 9.55 10.97 -20.24
N LYS A 287 8.99 10.12 -21.11
CA LYS A 287 7.92 9.18 -20.77
C LYS A 287 8.36 8.22 -19.65
N TYR A 288 9.56 7.64 -19.74
CA TYR A 288 10.07 6.71 -18.73
C TYR A 288 10.43 7.38 -17.42
N ASP A 289 10.92 8.62 -17.47
CA ASP A 289 11.18 9.44 -16.29
C ASP A 289 9.86 9.78 -15.57
N GLU A 290 8.80 10.11 -16.31
CA GLU A 290 7.44 10.33 -15.78
C GLU A 290 6.82 9.06 -15.21
N MET A 291 7.10 7.89 -15.81
CA MET A 291 6.66 6.59 -15.30
C MET A 291 7.51 6.10 -14.11
N GLY A 292 8.62 6.77 -13.79
CA GLY A 292 9.52 6.43 -12.70
C GLY A 292 10.38 5.17 -12.94
N VAL A 293 10.55 4.76 -14.20
CA VAL A 293 11.37 3.59 -14.59
C VAL A 293 12.83 3.82 -14.20
N LEU A 294 13.47 2.84 -13.54
CA LEU A 294 14.84 3.00 -13.01
C LEU A 294 15.90 3.03 -14.13
N PHE A 295 15.79 2.10 -15.07
CA PHE A 295 16.75 1.98 -16.15
C PHE A 295 16.08 1.88 -17.53
N THR A 296 16.63 2.55 -18.52
CA THR A 296 16.25 2.37 -19.93
C THR A 296 17.37 1.66 -20.65
N ILE A 297 17.06 0.56 -21.31
CA ILE A 297 17.99 -0.22 -22.13
C ILE A 297 17.63 0.01 -23.60
N LEU A 298 18.59 0.52 -24.37
CA LEU A 298 18.48 0.69 -25.80
C LEU A 298 19.34 -0.37 -26.52
N ILE A 299 18.69 -1.17 -27.35
CA ILE A 299 19.31 -2.20 -28.19
C ILE A 299 19.43 -1.64 -29.61
N SER A 300 20.62 -1.69 -30.20
CA SER A 300 20.91 -1.11 -31.53
C SER A 300 21.76 -2.07 -32.37
N ASP A 301 22.11 -1.68 -33.59
CA ASP A 301 23.03 -2.43 -34.46
C ASP A 301 24.33 -2.84 -33.76
N THR A 302 24.88 -1.96 -32.92
CA THR A 302 26.09 -2.25 -32.13
C THR A 302 25.91 -3.43 -31.17
N THR A 303 24.67 -3.71 -30.75
CA THR A 303 24.35 -4.88 -29.94
C THR A 303 24.39 -6.16 -30.77
N LEU A 304 23.98 -6.10 -32.04
CA LEU A 304 24.06 -7.24 -32.97
C LEU A 304 25.51 -7.57 -33.34
N GLU A 305 26.35 -6.54 -33.49
CA GLU A 305 27.77 -6.72 -33.82
C GLU A 305 28.61 -7.18 -32.62
N ASN A 306 28.48 -6.49 -31.48
CA ASN A 306 29.42 -6.63 -30.36
C ASN A 306 28.76 -7.04 -29.03
N GLY A 307 27.44 -7.27 -29.00
CA GLY A 307 26.72 -7.67 -27.78
C GLY A 307 26.57 -6.56 -26.72
N VAL A 308 26.84 -5.30 -27.08
CA VAL A 308 26.80 -4.16 -26.14
C VAL A 308 25.49 -3.40 -26.25
N VAL A 309 24.84 -3.16 -25.10
CA VAL A 309 23.62 -2.36 -24.97
C VAL A 309 23.90 -1.04 -24.25
N GLN A 310 23.09 -0.04 -24.52
CA GLN A 310 23.15 1.24 -23.81
C GLN A 310 22.16 1.22 -22.64
N LEU A 311 22.67 1.39 -21.43
CA LEU A 311 21.89 1.51 -20.19
C LEU A 311 21.86 2.97 -19.74
N ARG A 312 20.68 3.56 -19.57
CA ARG A 312 20.50 4.89 -19.00
C ARG A 312 19.92 4.78 -17.59
N ASN A 313 20.51 5.47 -16.62
CA ASN A 313 19.96 5.59 -15.27
C ASN A 313 19.01 6.80 -15.18
N ARG A 314 17.82 6.62 -14.60
CA ARG A 314 16.81 7.67 -14.34
C ARG A 314 17.36 8.86 -13.54
N ASP A 315 18.07 8.56 -12.46
CA ASP A 315 18.45 9.54 -11.43
C ASP A 315 19.63 10.40 -11.89
N THR A 316 20.64 9.79 -12.51
CA THR A 316 21.84 10.50 -13.01
C THR A 316 21.71 10.95 -14.46
N THR A 317 20.81 10.35 -15.24
CA THR A 317 20.68 10.51 -16.70
C THR A 317 21.88 10.05 -17.53
N ILE A 318 22.90 9.49 -16.88
CA ILE A 318 24.12 8.99 -17.52
C ILE A 318 23.79 7.75 -18.34
N LYS A 319 24.41 7.67 -19.52
CA LYS A 319 24.33 6.55 -20.45
C LYS A 319 25.62 5.75 -20.37
N GLU A 320 25.51 4.49 -19.98
CA GLU A 320 26.62 3.54 -19.87
C GLU A 320 26.48 2.45 -20.91
N MET A 321 27.60 1.95 -21.42
CA MET A 321 27.63 0.84 -22.37
C MET A 321 27.96 -0.44 -21.60
N MET A 322 27.08 -1.43 -21.66
CA MET A 322 27.23 -2.69 -20.93
C MET A 322 26.96 -3.89 -21.85
N HIS A 323 27.75 -4.96 -21.68
CA HIS A 323 27.50 -6.19 -22.42
C HIS A 323 26.18 -6.83 -21.95
N ILE A 324 25.38 -7.33 -22.89
CA ILE A 324 24.03 -7.88 -22.62
C ILE A 324 24.04 -8.95 -21.52
N ALA A 325 25.04 -9.84 -21.52
CA ALA A 325 25.20 -10.88 -20.51
C ALA A 325 25.39 -10.36 -19.07
N LYS A 326 25.89 -9.12 -18.88
CA LYS A 326 26.12 -8.53 -17.55
C LYS A 326 24.92 -7.76 -17.01
N VAL A 327 23.97 -7.41 -17.89
CA VAL A 327 22.79 -6.59 -17.55
C VAL A 327 21.97 -7.23 -16.43
N LYS A 328 21.70 -8.52 -16.56
CA LYS A 328 20.92 -9.29 -15.58
C LYS A 328 21.54 -9.22 -14.18
N ASP A 329 22.82 -9.56 -14.07
CA ASP A 329 23.52 -9.59 -12.78
C ASP A 329 23.61 -8.20 -12.15
N PHE A 330 23.80 -7.17 -12.99
CA PHE A 330 23.81 -5.78 -12.55
C PHE A 330 22.46 -5.38 -11.93
N LEU A 331 21.35 -5.62 -12.63
CA LEU A 331 20.01 -5.28 -12.16
C LEU A 331 19.63 -6.04 -10.87
N ALA A 332 19.95 -7.33 -10.81
CA ALA A 332 19.71 -8.14 -9.62
C ALA A 332 20.47 -7.61 -8.41
N LYS A 333 21.76 -7.29 -8.57
CA LYS A 333 22.59 -6.67 -7.51
C LYS A 333 22.06 -5.31 -7.09
N TYR A 334 21.63 -4.48 -8.05
CA TYR A 334 21.08 -3.16 -7.77
C TYR A 334 19.80 -3.24 -6.92
N ILE A 335 18.87 -4.13 -7.27
CA ILE A 335 17.61 -4.31 -6.52
C ILE A 335 17.88 -4.84 -5.11
N VAL A 336 18.82 -5.77 -4.95
CA VAL A 336 19.19 -6.31 -3.63
C VAL A 336 19.84 -5.21 -2.78
N ALA A 337 20.79 -4.46 -3.34
CA ALA A 337 21.44 -3.35 -2.64
C ALA A 337 20.43 -2.29 -2.20
N ALA A 338 19.47 -1.95 -3.06
CA ALA A 338 18.41 -1.00 -2.76
C ALA A 338 17.46 -1.45 -1.63
N LYS A 339 17.33 -2.76 -1.35
CA LYS A 339 16.55 -3.23 -0.20
C LYS A 339 17.26 -3.00 1.13
N HIS A 340 18.59 -2.91 1.13
CA HIS A 340 19.42 -2.78 2.33
C HIS A 340 19.79 -1.33 2.66
N LEU A 341 19.77 -0.44 1.67
CA LEU A 341 19.59 0.99 1.85
C LEU A 341 18.18 1.23 2.44
#